data_AF-A0A348V341-F1
#
_entry.id   AF-A0A348V341-F1
#
_cell.length_a   1.000
_cell.length_b   1.000
_cell.length_c   1.000
_cell.angle_alpha   90.00
_cell.angle_beta   90.00
_cell.angle_gamma   90.00
#
_symmetry.space_group_name_H-M   'P 1'
#
loop_
_entity.id
_entity.type
_entity.pdbx_description
1 polymer ?
#
loop_
_entity_poly.entity_id
_entity_poly.type
_entity_poly.pdbx_seq_one_letter_code
_entity_poly.pdbx_strand_id
1 'polypeptide(L)'
;MKQETNDHLQLLNQAIIQGRVDEAGPLAEKALASGRPPLEIIEKSCLPAIEEVGRLWEAGEYFLPELIAGAEAMKAAMAVLQAALKSAGQTMASAGRVVIGTVEGDIHDIGKNLVASMLRAASFEVIDLGADVKIEKFVETAVEEKADLIALSALLTTTMLNQKKVIEMLKSRGLRDRFKVMVGGAPVTEKYAREIGADGYGESAVQAVAVARSLVQVRR
;
A
#
# COMPACT_ATOMS: atom_id res chain seq x y z
N MET A 1 5.68 36.06 -8.37
CA MET A 1 6.49 34.91 -7.91
C MET A 1 5.73 33.91 -7.03
N LYS A 2 4.86 34.29 -6.07
CA LYS A 2 4.11 33.30 -5.25
C LYS A 2 3.02 32.50 -6.02
N GLN A 3 2.56 33.00 -7.17
CA GLN A 3 1.46 32.39 -7.94
C GLN A 3 1.92 31.18 -8.78
N GLU A 4 3.07 31.28 -9.44
CA GLU A 4 3.67 30.18 -10.23
C GLU A 4 4.12 29.01 -9.35
N THR A 5 4.56 29.30 -8.12
CA THR A 5 4.96 28.24 -7.19
C THR A 5 3.75 27.37 -6.84
N ASN A 6 2.58 27.95 -6.53
CA ASN A 6 1.38 27.16 -6.17
C ASN A 6 0.87 26.25 -7.30
N ASP A 7 1.15 26.63 -8.54
CA ASP A 7 0.72 25.91 -9.73
C ASP A 7 1.32 24.49 -9.81
N HIS A 8 2.62 24.31 -9.53
CA HIS A 8 3.25 22.99 -9.69
C HIS A 8 2.76 21.91 -8.73
N LEU A 9 2.33 22.27 -7.50
CA LEU A 9 1.72 21.28 -6.60
C LEU A 9 0.34 20.88 -7.10
N GLN A 10 -0.45 21.85 -7.56
CA GLN A 10 -1.77 21.58 -8.08
C GLN A 10 -1.70 20.76 -9.38
N LEU A 11 -0.76 21.07 -10.26
CA LEU A 11 -0.52 20.31 -11.48
C LEU A 11 -0.05 18.89 -11.19
N LEU A 12 0.88 18.71 -10.25
CA LEU A 12 1.33 17.38 -9.82
C LEU A 12 0.16 16.57 -9.22
N ASN A 13 -0.64 17.21 -8.37
CA ASN A 13 -1.83 16.60 -7.77
C ASN A 13 -2.82 16.16 -8.86
N GLN A 14 -3.15 17.04 -9.81
CA GLN A 14 -4.03 16.71 -10.92
C GLN A 14 -3.46 15.63 -11.85
N ALA A 15 -2.16 15.63 -12.10
CA ALA A 15 -1.51 14.60 -12.90
C ALA A 15 -1.65 13.22 -12.25
N ILE A 16 -1.51 13.13 -10.93
CA ILE A 16 -1.73 11.88 -10.19
C ILE A 16 -3.21 11.47 -10.25
N ILE A 17 -4.13 12.39 -9.96
CA ILE A 17 -5.58 12.11 -10.01
C ILE A 17 -5.97 11.58 -11.39
N GLN A 18 -5.52 12.23 -12.45
CA GLN A 18 -5.85 11.88 -13.84
C GLN A 18 -4.99 10.75 -14.41
N GLY A 19 -4.10 10.14 -13.61
CA GLY A 19 -3.25 9.02 -14.04
C GLY A 19 -2.24 9.36 -15.13
N ARG A 20 -1.75 10.61 -15.20
CA ARG A 20 -0.76 11.07 -16.18
C ARG A 20 0.65 10.67 -15.76
N VAL A 21 0.98 9.40 -15.99
CA VAL A 21 2.25 8.78 -15.55
C VAL A 21 3.48 9.54 -16.08
N ASP A 22 3.48 9.89 -17.36
CA ASP A 22 4.61 10.56 -18.02
C ASP A 22 4.80 12.01 -17.55
N GLU A 23 3.78 12.63 -16.97
CA GLU A 23 3.83 14.02 -16.48
C GLU A 23 4.21 14.10 -15.00
N ALA A 24 3.85 13.10 -14.19
CA ALA A 24 3.95 13.15 -12.73
C ALA A 24 5.40 13.29 -12.23
N GLY A 25 6.34 12.52 -12.81
CA GLY A 25 7.77 12.65 -12.49
C GLY A 25 8.34 14.04 -12.81
N PRO A 26 8.22 14.51 -14.06
CA PRO A 26 8.65 15.87 -14.45
C PRO A 26 7.99 17.00 -13.62
N LEU A 27 6.73 16.84 -13.23
CA LEU A 27 6.06 17.82 -12.37
C LEU A 27 6.62 17.81 -10.93
N ALA A 28 6.99 16.65 -10.40
CA ALA A 28 7.70 16.55 -9.13
C ALA A 28 9.08 17.23 -9.19
N GLU A 29 9.83 17.07 -10.28
CA GLU A 29 11.11 17.77 -10.49
C GLU A 29 10.93 19.29 -10.53
N LYS A 30 9.92 19.79 -11.24
CA LYS A 30 9.58 21.23 -11.28
C LYS A 30 9.18 21.76 -9.90
N ALA A 31 8.43 20.97 -9.13
CA ALA A 31 8.06 21.34 -7.76
C ALA A 31 9.30 21.46 -6.87
N LEU A 32 10.27 20.54 -6.98
CA LEU A 32 11.56 20.62 -6.28
C LEU A 32 12.39 21.83 -6.72
N ALA A 33 12.49 22.07 -8.03
CA ALA A 33 13.24 23.20 -8.60
C ALA A 33 12.69 24.56 -8.17
N SER A 34 11.41 24.62 -7.75
CA SER A 34 10.79 25.82 -7.18
C SER A 34 11.23 26.12 -5.73
N GLY A 35 12.15 25.33 -5.16
CA GLY A 35 12.71 25.50 -3.83
C GLY A 35 11.88 24.88 -2.71
N ARG A 36 10.90 24.03 -3.05
CA ARG A 36 10.05 23.36 -2.05
C ARG A 36 10.74 22.14 -1.43
N PRO A 37 10.63 21.95 -0.10
CA PRO A 37 11.08 20.71 0.53
C PRO A 37 10.34 19.49 -0.05
N PRO A 38 11.04 18.37 -0.30
CA PRO A 38 10.40 17.17 -0.83
C PRO A 38 9.23 16.66 0.04
N LEU A 39 9.37 16.71 1.37
CA LEU A 39 8.31 16.32 2.30
C LEU A 39 7.04 17.16 2.12
N GLU A 40 7.19 18.48 1.93
CA GLU A 40 6.06 19.37 1.71
C GLU A 40 5.31 19.01 0.42
N ILE A 41 6.05 18.64 -0.64
CA ILE A 41 5.44 18.23 -1.92
C ILE A 41 4.63 16.94 -1.75
N ILE A 42 5.20 15.96 -1.03
CA ILE A 42 4.53 14.70 -0.75
C ILE A 42 3.23 14.95 0.04
N GLU A 43 3.32 15.69 1.14
CA GLU A 43 2.21 15.92 2.07
C GLU A 43 1.09 16.79 1.47
N LYS A 44 1.44 17.82 0.69
CA LYS A 44 0.46 18.79 0.18
C LYS A 44 -0.08 18.49 -1.22
N SER A 45 0.55 17.59 -1.97
CA SER A 45 0.13 17.25 -3.34
C SER A 45 -0.09 15.76 -3.52
N CYS A 46 0.94 14.95 -3.29
CA CYS A 46 0.93 13.53 -3.65
C CYS A 46 -0.03 12.71 -2.78
N LEU A 47 0.00 12.88 -1.46
CA LEU A 47 -0.89 12.17 -0.53
C LEU A 47 -2.37 12.51 -0.76
N PRO A 48 -2.77 13.81 -0.83
CA PRO A 48 -4.15 14.15 -1.15
C PRO A 48 -4.61 13.62 -2.52
N ALA A 49 -3.70 13.56 -3.51
CA ALA A 49 -4.05 13.06 -4.84
C ALA A 49 -4.41 11.58 -4.83
N ILE A 50 -3.59 10.73 -4.20
CA ILE A 50 -3.86 9.29 -4.16
C ILE A 50 -5.07 8.94 -3.28
N GLU A 51 -5.33 9.74 -2.25
CA GLU A 51 -6.56 9.64 -1.44
C GLU A 51 -7.80 9.96 -2.29
N GLU A 52 -7.73 11.00 -3.12
CA GLU A 52 -8.83 11.36 -4.03
C GLU A 52 -9.06 10.31 -5.12
N VAL A 53 -8.01 9.71 -5.69
CA VAL A 53 -8.13 8.55 -6.61
C VAL A 53 -8.90 7.41 -5.93
N GLY A 54 -8.58 7.12 -4.66
CA GLY A 54 -9.29 6.12 -3.87
C GLY A 54 -10.77 6.48 -3.67
N ARG A 55 -11.07 7.73 -3.33
CA ARG A 55 -12.45 8.23 -3.17
C ARG A 55 -13.26 8.11 -4.47
N LEU A 56 -12.67 8.47 -5.61
CA LEU A 56 -13.32 8.40 -6.93
C LEU A 56 -13.62 6.95 -7.32
N TRP A 57 -12.73 6.00 -7.00
CA TRP A 57 -12.99 4.58 -7.19
C TRP A 57 -14.16 4.09 -6.32
N GLU A 58 -14.19 4.44 -5.04
CA GLU A 58 -15.28 4.04 -4.14
C GLU A 58 -16.62 4.66 -4.52
N ALA A 59 -16.61 5.88 -5.07
CA ALA A 59 -17.81 6.53 -5.60
C ALA A 59 -18.30 5.93 -6.93
N GLY A 60 -17.54 5.00 -7.55
CA GLY A 60 -17.85 4.44 -8.86
C GLY A 60 -17.62 5.42 -10.02
N GLU A 61 -16.89 6.52 -9.78
CA GLU A 61 -16.52 7.51 -10.79
C GLU A 61 -15.27 7.04 -11.58
N TYR A 62 -14.36 6.33 -10.91
CA TYR A 62 -13.18 5.70 -11.51
C TYR A 62 -13.35 4.18 -11.63
N PHE A 63 -12.81 3.62 -12.71
CA PHE A 63 -12.70 2.18 -12.89
C PHE A 63 -11.25 1.72 -12.69
N LEU A 64 -11.01 0.43 -12.91
CA LEU A 64 -9.73 -0.20 -12.60
C LEU A 64 -8.57 0.43 -13.38
N PRO A 65 -8.72 0.79 -14.67
CA PRO A 65 -7.67 1.49 -15.41
C PRO A 65 -7.26 2.81 -14.76
N GLU A 66 -8.22 3.63 -14.33
CA GLU A 66 -7.94 4.93 -13.69
C GLU A 66 -7.25 4.75 -12.33
N LEU A 67 -7.68 3.76 -11.54
CA LEU A 67 -7.05 3.42 -10.26
C LEU A 67 -5.58 3.01 -10.44
N ILE A 68 -5.29 2.16 -11.43
CA ILE A 68 -3.93 1.71 -11.75
C ILE A 68 -3.09 2.89 -12.26
N ALA A 69 -3.64 3.70 -13.17
CA ALA A 69 -2.94 4.85 -13.73
C ALA A 69 -2.58 5.88 -12.65
N GLY A 70 -3.48 6.15 -11.71
CA GLY A 70 -3.21 7.03 -10.57
C GLY A 70 -2.10 6.50 -9.65
N ALA A 71 -2.09 5.19 -9.38
CA ALA A 71 -1.03 4.55 -8.59
C ALA A 71 0.34 4.60 -9.28
N GLU A 72 0.40 4.38 -10.61
CA GLU A 72 1.65 4.48 -11.37
C GLU A 72 2.14 5.93 -11.50
N ALA A 73 1.24 6.90 -11.66
CA ALA A 73 1.59 8.32 -11.63
C ALA A 73 2.16 8.75 -10.27
N MET A 74 1.54 8.30 -9.18
CA MET A 74 2.05 8.51 -7.81
C MET A 74 3.44 7.90 -7.64
N LYS A 75 3.65 6.66 -8.10
CA LYS A 75 4.95 5.98 -8.05
C LYS A 75 6.03 6.74 -8.83
N ALA A 76 5.73 7.25 -10.02
CA ALA A 76 6.65 8.07 -10.81
C ALA A 76 7.06 9.36 -10.06
N ALA A 77 6.10 10.08 -9.48
CA ALA A 77 6.38 11.25 -8.65
C ALA A 77 7.22 10.91 -7.41
N MET A 78 6.87 9.83 -6.70
CA MET A 78 7.58 9.40 -5.50
C MET A 78 9.02 8.97 -5.77
N ALA A 79 9.32 8.37 -6.92
CA ALA A 79 10.69 8.02 -7.30
C ALA A 79 11.62 9.25 -7.30
N VAL A 80 11.15 10.37 -7.85
CA VAL A 80 11.87 11.65 -7.87
C VAL A 80 12.02 12.20 -6.45
N LEU A 81 10.92 12.26 -5.69
CA LEU A 81 10.88 12.87 -4.36
C LEU A 81 11.72 12.09 -3.34
N GLN A 82 11.72 10.75 -3.41
CA GLN A 82 12.57 9.89 -2.57
C GLN A 82 14.05 10.06 -2.88
N ALA A 83 14.43 10.20 -4.15
CA ALA A 83 15.82 10.47 -4.52
C ALA A 83 16.30 11.83 -3.97
N ALA A 84 15.43 12.84 -3.99
CA ALA A 84 15.70 14.16 -3.41
C ALA A 84 15.85 14.10 -1.88
N LEU A 85 14.96 13.39 -1.18
CA LEU A 85 15.06 13.16 0.27
C LEU A 85 16.40 12.51 0.65
N LYS A 86 16.76 11.43 -0.04
CA LYS A 86 18.00 10.69 0.20
C LYS A 86 19.23 11.59 0.00
N SER A 87 19.22 12.42 -1.04
CA SER A 87 20.30 13.39 -1.32
C SER A 87 20.42 14.46 -0.24
N ALA A 88 19.31 14.83 0.39
CA ALA A 88 19.26 15.77 1.51
C ALA A 88 19.59 15.12 2.88
N GLY A 89 19.90 13.82 2.93
CA GLY A 89 20.08 13.08 4.19
C GLY A 89 18.80 12.95 5.01
N GLN A 90 17.64 13.18 4.37
CA GLN A 90 16.33 13.06 4.99
C GLN A 90 15.71 11.71 4.64
N THR A 91 14.94 11.16 5.57
CA THR A 91 14.11 9.98 5.33
C THR A 91 12.66 10.34 5.57
N MET A 92 11.78 9.84 4.72
CA MET A 92 10.34 9.89 5.00
C MET A 92 10.02 8.80 6.02
N ALA A 93 9.25 9.15 7.05
CA ALA A 93 8.66 8.14 7.91
C ALA A 93 7.70 7.28 7.07
N SER A 94 8.00 5.98 6.96
CA SER A 94 7.09 5.02 6.34
C SER A 94 5.74 5.00 7.08
N ALA A 95 4.66 4.79 6.33
CA ALA A 95 3.33 4.53 6.89
C ALA A 95 3.25 3.19 7.63
N GLY A 96 4.26 2.33 7.43
CA GLY A 96 4.37 0.99 8.02
C GLY A 96 5.10 0.06 7.08
N ARG A 97 5.63 -1.04 7.63
CA ARG A 97 6.21 -2.12 6.81
C ARG A 97 5.23 -3.28 6.69
N VAL A 98 4.92 -3.67 5.45
CA VAL A 98 3.95 -4.71 5.13
C VAL A 98 4.63 -5.86 4.39
N VAL A 99 4.45 -7.08 4.90
CA VAL A 99 4.73 -8.31 4.14
C VAL A 99 3.44 -8.76 3.49
N ILE A 100 3.42 -8.90 2.17
CA ILE A 100 2.23 -9.29 1.41
C ILE A 100 2.52 -10.50 0.52
N GLY A 101 1.54 -11.39 0.36
CA GLY A 101 1.69 -12.59 -0.47
C GLY A 101 0.35 -13.31 -0.70
N THR A 102 0.29 -14.11 -1.77
CA THR A 102 -0.79 -15.08 -1.98
C THR A 102 -0.39 -16.39 -1.31
N VAL A 103 -1.30 -16.95 -0.50
CA VAL A 103 -1.03 -18.12 0.34
C VAL A 103 -0.71 -19.38 -0.48
N GLU A 104 -0.05 -20.33 0.16
CA GLU A 104 0.33 -21.64 -0.40
C GLU A 104 -0.80 -22.33 -1.16
N GLY A 105 -0.47 -22.91 -2.32
CA GLY A 105 -1.39 -23.60 -3.22
C GLY A 105 -2.24 -22.66 -4.08
N ASP A 106 -2.05 -21.33 -3.99
CA ASP A 106 -2.80 -20.34 -4.74
C ASP A 106 -1.89 -19.43 -5.56
N ILE A 107 -2.07 -19.45 -6.89
CA ILE A 107 -1.24 -18.72 -7.85
C ILE A 107 -1.84 -17.36 -8.25
N HIS A 108 -3.04 -17.02 -7.76
CA HIS A 108 -3.72 -15.80 -8.18
C HIS A 108 -3.12 -14.57 -7.49
N ASP A 109 -2.59 -13.65 -8.29
CA ASP A 109 -1.81 -12.53 -7.78
C ASP A 109 -2.32 -11.15 -8.24
N ILE A 110 -3.24 -11.07 -9.20
CA ILE A 110 -3.74 -9.80 -9.75
C ILE A 110 -4.25 -8.86 -8.64
N GLY A 111 -5.17 -9.35 -7.80
CA GLY A 111 -5.72 -8.55 -6.68
C GLY A 111 -4.65 -8.18 -5.64
N LYS A 112 -3.75 -9.11 -5.32
CA LYS A 112 -2.61 -8.88 -4.42
C LYS A 112 -1.67 -7.80 -4.98
N ASN A 113 -1.32 -7.87 -6.26
CA ASN A 113 -0.44 -6.92 -6.94
C ASN A 113 -1.04 -5.52 -6.94
N LEU A 114 -2.37 -5.41 -7.13
CA LEU A 114 -3.08 -4.15 -7.01
C LEU A 114 -2.99 -3.59 -5.58
N VAL A 115 -3.28 -4.40 -4.55
CA VAL A 115 -3.14 -3.99 -3.13
C VAL A 115 -1.71 -3.56 -2.82
N ALA A 116 -0.71 -4.33 -3.25
CA ALA A 116 0.71 -4.02 -3.04
C ALA A 116 1.10 -2.68 -3.68
N SER A 117 0.61 -2.42 -4.89
CA SER A 117 0.86 -1.16 -5.61
C SER A 117 0.20 0.04 -4.90
N MET A 118 -1.03 -0.14 -4.44
CA MET A 118 -1.75 0.89 -3.68
C MET A 118 -1.11 1.17 -2.32
N LEU A 119 -0.62 0.14 -1.62
CA LEU A 119 0.13 0.31 -0.37
C LEU A 119 1.42 1.10 -0.59
N ARG A 120 2.18 0.82 -1.65
CA ARG A 120 3.38 1.61 -2.01
C ARG A 120 3.03 3.06 -2.33
N ALA A 121 1.97 3.28 -3.10
CA ALA A 121 1.45 4.63 -3.40
C ALA A 121 1.03 5.36 -2.12
N ALA A 122 0.53 4.64 -1.12
CA ALA A 122 0.21 5.14 0.21
C ALA A 122 1.42 5.22 1.17
N SER A 123 2.66 5.17 0.65
CA SER A 123 3.91 5.31 1.42
C SER A 123 4.20 4.19 2.44
N PHE A 124 3.64 3.01 2.24
CA PHE A 124 4.09 1.80 2.96
C PHE A 124 5.35 1.23 2.32
N GLU A 125 6.19 0.62 3.16
CA GLU A 125 7.27 -0.25 2.71
C GLU A 125 6.69 -1.65 2.47
N VAL A 126 6.71 -2.13 1.23
CA VAL A 126 6.03 -3.38 0.85
C VAL A 126 7.02 -4.44 0.41
N ILE A 127 7.11 -5.52 1.20
CA ILE A 127 7.82 -6.75 0.89
C ILE A 127 6.82 -7.73 0.29
N ASP A 128 6.89 -7.89 -1.02
CA ASP A 128 6.00 -8.78 -1.76
C ASP A 128 6.65 -10.15 -1.95
N LEU A 129 6.06 -11.18 -1.36
CA LEU A 129 6.53 -12.56 -1.43
C LEU A 129 6.07 -13.28 -2.71
N GLY A 130 5.21 -12.67 -3.51
CA GLY A 130 4.63 -13.27 -4.70
C GLY A 130 3.40 -14.13 -4.41
N ALA A 131 3.27 -15.21 -5.17
CA ALA A 131 2.17 -16.18 -5.04
C ALA A 131 2.70 -17.58 -4.70
N ASP A 132 1.79 -18.47 -4.29
CA ASP A 132 2.13 -19.81 -3.79
C ASP A 132 3.16 -19.78 -2.64
N VAL A 133 2.91 -18.89 -1.67
CA VAL A 133 3.87 -18.61 -0.60
C VAL A 133 3.62 -19.53 0.60
N LYS A 134 4.65 -20.28 0.98
CA LYS A 134 4.64 -21.12 2.19
C LYS A 134 4.32 -20.32 3.44
N ILE A 135 3.58 -20.95 4.36
CA ILE A 135 3.13 -20.35 5.62
C ILE A 135 4.32 -19.84 6.44
N GLU A 136 5.40 -20.62 6.53
CA GLU A 136 6.62 -20.27 7.27
C GLU A 136 7.27 -19.00 6.73
N LYS A 137 7.26 -18.82 5.40
CA LYS A 137 7.95 -17.71 4.75
C LYS A 137 7.34 -16.36 5.13
N PHE A 138 6.02 -16.29 5.32
CA PHE A 138 5.37 -15.09 5.86
C PHE A 138 5.89 -14.71 7.23
N VAL A 139 5.94 -15.68 8.15
CA VAL A 139 6.34 -15.44 9.55
C VAL A 139 7.83 -15.09 9.64
N GLU A 140 8.67 -15.83 8.93
CA GLU A 140 10.12 -15.59 8.89
C GLU A 140 10.44 -14.22 8.33
N THR A 141 9.87 -13.88 7.16
CA THR A 141 10.12 -12.58 6.52
C THR A 141 9.58 -11.44 7.38
N ALA A 142 8.41 -11.59 8.02
CA ALA A 142 7.88 -10.57 8.93
C ALA A 142 8.80 -10.32 10.14
N VAL A 143 9.45 -11.37 10.65
CA VAL A 143 10.43 -11.25 11.75
C VAL A 143 11.72 -10.60 11.29
N GLU A 144 12.30 -11.10 10.19
CA GLU A 144 13.56 -10.63 9.60
C GLU A 144 13.47 -9.16 9.22
N GLU A 145 12.42 -8.81 8.47
CA GLU A 145 12.20 -7.46 7.97
C GLU A 145 11.57 -6.56 9.03
N LYS A 146 11.24 -7.05 10.23
CA LYS A 146 10.56 -6.26 11.27
C LYS A 146 9.29 -5.59 10.73
N ALA A 147 8.44 -6.39 10.10
CA ALA A 147 7.17 -5.92 9.56
C ALA A 147 6.21 -5.49 10.68
N ASP A 148 5.31 -4.57 10.34
CA ASP A 148 4.20 -4.16 11.19
C ASP A 148 2.94 -4.97 10.88
N LEU A 149 2.76 -5.32 9.60
CA LEU A 149 1.58 -5.97 9.05
C LEU A 149 1.95 -7.14 8.15
N ILE A 150 1.20 -8.22 8.26
CA ILE A 150 1.20 -9.35 7.32
C ILE A 150 -0.15 -9.32 6.57
N ALA A 151 -0.12 -9.17 5.25
CA ALA A 151 -1.29 -9.12 4.39
C ALA A 151 -1.38 -10.41 3.54
N LEU A 152 -2.47 -11.16 3.70
CA LEU A 152 -2.63 -12.48 3.08
C LEU A 152 -3.74 -12.45 2.03
N SER A 153 -3.42 -12.88 0.81
CA SER A 153 -4.38 -13.01 -0.30
C SER A 153 -4.71 -14.48 -0.59
N ALA A 154 -5.97 -14.78 -0.94
CA ALA A 154 -6.41 -16.07 -1.45
C ALA A 154 -7.61 -15.89 -2.39
N LEU A 155 -7.66 -16.60 -3.53
CA LEU A 155 -8.79 -16.55 -4.46
C LEU A 155 -9.67 -17.80 -4.41
N LEU A 156 -9.16 -18.93 -3.90
CA LEU A 156 -9.92 -20.18 -3.81
C LEU A 156 -10.40 -20.46 -2.37
N THR A 157 -11.59 -21.05 -2.24
CA THR A 157 -12.15 -21.44 -0.93
C THR A 157 -11.31 -22.52 -0.23
N THR A 158 -10.59 -23.34 -1.00
CA THR A 158 -9.68 -24.36 -0.48
C THR A 158 -8.39 -23.75 0.08
N THR A 159 -7.88 -22.69 -0.56
CA THR A 159 -6.59 -22.07 -0.22
C THR A 159 -6.75 -20.99 0.85
N MET A 160 -7.90 -20.32 0.96
CA MET A 160 -8.13 -19.31 2.02
C MET A 160 -7.95 -19.86 3.43
N LEU A 161 -8.12 -21.18 3.64
CA LEU A 161 -7.86 -21.86 4.91
C LEU A 161 -6.39 -21.74 5.36
N ASN A 162 -5.46 -21.55 4.43
CA ASN A 162 -4.04 -21.31 4.75
C ASN A 162 -3.81 -19.97 5.44
N GLN A 163 -4.72 -18.99 5.29
CA GLN A 163 -4.66 -17.74 6.04
C GLN A 163 -4.78 -17.98 7.56
N LYS A 164 -5.68 -18.89 7.97
CA LYS A 164 -5.81 -19.31 9.37
C LYS A 164 -4.53 -19.95 9.89
N LYS A 165 -3.89 -20.81 9.08
CA LYS A 165 -2.66 -21.51 9.46
C LYS A 165 -1.49 -20.54 9.72
N VAL A 166 -1.38 -19.44 8.97
CA VAL A 166 -0.40 -18.37 9.25
C VAL A 166 -0.64 -17.78 10.65
N ILE A 167 -1.90 -17.46 10.99
CA ILE A 167 -2.26 -16.93 12.31
C ILE A 167 -1.98 -17.94 13.43
N GLU A 168 -2.29 -19.22 13.21
CA GLU A 168 -2.01 -20.30 14.16
C GLU A 168 -0.50 -20.49 14.37
N MET A 169 0.32 -20.36 13.32
CA MET A 169 1.77 -20.41 13.43
C MET A 169 2.32 -19.21 14.23
N LEU A 170 1.78 -18.01 14.03
CA LEU A 170 2.15 -16.86 14.84
C LEU A 170 1.82 -17.10 16.32
N LYS A 171 0.66 -17.72 16.63
CA LYS A 171 0.28 -18.08 18.00
C LYS A 171 1.22 -19.14 18.59
N SER A 172 1.52 -20.21 17.85
CA SER A 172 2.38 -21.29 18.34
C SER A 172 3.83 -20.85 18.58
N ARG A 173 4.31 -19.84 17.85
CA ARG A 173 5.63 -19.22 18.05
C ARG A 173 5.63 -18.06 19.06
N GLY A 174 4.49 -17.74 19.70
CA GLY A 174 4.39 -16.61 20.64
C GLY A 174 4.57 -15.23 19.98
N LEU A 175 4.33 -15.13 18.66
CA LEU A 175 4.52 -13.93 17.85
C LEU A 175 3.20 -13.22 17.50
N ARG A 176 2.05 -13.76 17.90
CA ARG A 176 0.73 -13.25 17.50
C ARG A 176 0.51 -11.78 17.86
N ASP A 177 0.97 -11.35 19.02
CA ASP A 177 0.82 -9.96 19.49
C ASP A 177 1.84 -9.00 18.85
N ARG A 178 2.87 -9.54 18.19
CA ARG A 178 3.93 -8.75 17.54
C ARG A 178 3.53 -8.28 16.15
N PHE A 179 2.61 -8.94 15.46
CA PHE A 179 2.27 -8.59 14.08
C PHE A 179 0.77 -8.45 13.92
N LYS A 180 0.35 -7.43 13.18
CA LYS A 180 -1.03 -7.37 12.70
C LYS A 180 -1.18 -8.26 11.48
N VAL A 181 -2.33 -8.90 11.36
CA VAL A 181 -2.66 -9.75 10.21
C VAL A 181 -3.92 -9.22 9.54
N MET A 182 -3.81 -8.87 8.26
CA MET A 182 -4.94 -8.50 7.41
C MET A 182 -5.15 -9.59 6.35
N VAL A 183 -6.40 -9.91 6.05
CA VAL A 183 -6.75 -10.91 5.03
C VAL A 183 -7.65 -10.32 3.95
N GLY A 184 -7.57 -10.88 2.75
CA GLY A 184 -8.42 -10.49 1.63
C GLY A 184 -8.42 -11.53 0.50
N GLY A 185 -9.14 -11.19 -0.56
CA GLY A 185 -9.35 -12.03 -1.74
C GLY A 185 -10.81 -12.50 -1.88
N ALA A 186 -11.20 -12.93 -3.08
CA ALA A 186 -12.60 -13.06 -3.47
C ALA A 186 -13.50 -13.92 -2.55
N PRO A 187 -13.06 -15.08 -2.01
CA PRO A 187 -13.90 -15.88 -1.12
C PRO A 187 -13.85 -15.41 0.34
N VAL A 188 -12.97 -14.48 0.68
CA VAL A 188 -12.75 -13.98 2.04
C VAL A 188 -13.85 -12.98 2.37
N THR A 189 -14.44 -13.15 3.55
CA THR A 189 -15.44 -12.23 4.11
C THR A 189 -14.96 -11.68 5.44
N GLU A 190 -15.52 -10.56 5.86
CA GLU A 190 -15.26 -9.98 7.18
C GLU A 190 -15.61 -10.96 8.33
N LYS A 191 -16.69 -11.74 8.16
CA LYS A 191 -17.07 -12.80 9.10
C LYS A 191 -15.96 -13.85 9.24
N TYR A 192 -15.47 -14.35 8.11
CA TYR A 192 -14.37 -15.32 8.10
C TYR A 192 -13.10 -14.75 8.72
N ALA A 193 -12.73 -13.51 8.39
CA ALA A 193 -11.56 -12.83 8.96
C ALA A 193 -11.61 -12.79 10.49
N ARG A 194 -12.77 -12.44 11.07
CA ARG A 194 -12.98 -12.49 12.52
C ARG A 194 -12.87 -13.90 13.09
N GLU A 195 -13.48 -14.89 12.43
CA GLU A 195 -13.50 -16.28 12.88
C GLU A 195 -12.08 -16.87 13.00
N ILE A 196 -11.19 -16.56 12.05
CA ILE A 196 -9.80 -17.02 12.08
C ILE A 196 -8.89 -16.19 12.99
N GLY A 197 -9.39 -15.06 13.52
CA GLY A 197 -8.67 -14.15 14.39
C GLY A 197 -7.70 -13.21 13.67
N ALA A 198 -8.01 -12.82 12.43
CA ALA A 198 -7.31 -11.73 11.74
C ALA A 198 -7.64 -10.39 12.40
N ASP A 199 -6.72 -9.43 12.29
CA ASP A 199 -6.89 -8.08 12.83
C ASP A 199 -7.66 -7.17 11.86
N GLY A 200 -7.65 -7.47 10.56
CA GLY A 200 -8.37 -6.69 9.54
C GLY A 200 -8.76 -7.49 8.31
N TYR A 201 -9.71 -6.94 7.57
CA TYR A 201 -10.23 -7.46 6.31
C TYR A 201 -10.28 -6.35 5.28
N GLY A 202 -9.78 -6.61 4.07
CA GLY A 202 -9.89 -5.71 2.92
C GLY A 202 -10.72 -6.34 1.81
N GLU A 203 -11.91 -5.79 1.55
CA GLU A 203 -12.81 -6.17 0.45
C GLU A 203 -12.30 -5.66 -0.91
N SER A 204 -11.66 -4.49 -0.91
CA SER A 204 -11.10 -3.85 -2.11
C SER A 204 -9.66 -3.39 -1.87
N ALA A 205 -8.94 -3.04 -2.94
CA ALA A 205 -7.58 -2.52 -2.81
C ALA A 205 -7.51 -1.18 -2.06
N VAL A 206 -8.51 -0.31 -2.25
CA VAL A 206 -8.61 0.98 -1.54
C VAL A 206 -8.89 0.74 -0.06
N GLN A 207 -9.87 -0.12 0.26
CA GLN A 207 -10.20 -0.45 1.65
C GLN A 207 -9.02 -1.15 2.36
N ALA A 208 -8.28 -2.01 1.66
CA ALA A 208 -7.09 -2.66 2.21
C ALA A 208 -6.02 -1.64 2.65
N VAL A 209 -5.83 -0.53 1.92
CA VAL A 209 -4.93 0.55 2.34
C VAL A 209 -5.44 1.25 3.60
N ALA A 210 -6.74 1.56 3.66
CA ALA A 210 -7.34 2.21 4.83
C ALA A 210 -7.22 1.33 6.09
N VAL A 211 -7.48 0.03 5.96
CA VAL A 211 -7.32 -0.96 7.03
C VAL A 211 -5.85 -1.12 7.43
N ALA A 212 -4.92 -1.17 6.47
CA ALA A 212 -3.49 -1.21 6.79
C ALA A 212 -3.05 0.01 7.61
N ARG A 213 -3.51 1.21 7.26
CA ARG A 213 -3.21 2.44 8.01
C ARG A 213 -3.74 2.38 9.44
N SER A 214 -4.99 1.96 9.63
CA SER A 214 -5.58 1.88 10.97
C SER A 214 -4.87 0.85 11.84
N LEU A 215 -4.47 -0.29 11.28
CA LEU A 215 -3.78 -1.35 12.02
C LEU A 215 -2.37 -0.96 12.45
N VAL A 216 -1.62 -0.23 11.62
CA VAL A 216 -0.25 0.18 11.94
C VAL A 216 -0.22 1.38 12.88
N GLN A 217 -1.15 2.34 12.75
CA GLN A 217 -1.18 3.54 13.59
C GLN A 217 -1.48 3.26 15.07
N VAL A 218 -2.20 2.19 15.40
CA VAL A 218 -2.51 1.79 16.78
C VAL A 218 -1.25 1.37 17.58
N ARG A 219 -0.10 1.22 16.92
CA ARG A 219 1.15 0.72 17.52
C ARG A 219 2.11 1.83 18.00
N ARG A 220 1.79 3.11 17.77
CA ARG A 220 2.64 4.26 18.17
C ARG A 220 2.21 4.85 19.51
#